data_AF-A0A7J9N6N8-F1
#
_entry.id   AF-A0A7J9N6N8-F1
#
_cell.length_a   1.000
_cell.length_b   1.000
_cell.length_c   1.000
_cell.angle_alpha   90.00
_cell.angle_beta   90.00
_cell.angle_gamma   90.00
#
_symmetry.space_group_name_H-M   'P 1'
#
loop_
_entity.id
_entity.type
_entity.pdbx_description
1 polymer ?
#
loop_
_entity_poly.entity_id
_entity_poly.type
_entity_poly.pdbx_seq_one_letter_code
_entity_poly.pdbx_strand_id
1 'polypeptide(L)'
;RKPNCNAPGAACLDPRFIGGDGIVFYFHGKSNEHFSLVSDPNLQINGRFIGLRPAGRTRDYTWIQAIGVLSGSETFSLEAKRAATWDEEFDHLRFSYNGNVIVVPEGHLSSWKSPESDLTVERTSDKNSVLVTLPDIAEISVNVVPVTREDDRIHNYQIPSDDCFAHLELQFKFYGLSSKVEGVLGRTYQPDFMNPAKPGTAMPIVGGEDKYRTSSLLTADCYTCKFSPARASDQRDSSLMDYSPLDCTSRASSGSGIVCRR
;
A
#
# COMPACT_ATOMS: atom_id res chain seq x y z
N ARG A 1 0.15 -2.86 16.42
CA ARG A 1 0.36 -3.58 15.13
C ARG A 1 0.74 -2.54 14.07
N LYS A 2 2.04 -2.32 13.82
CA LYS A 2 2.54 -1.36 12.82
C LYS A 2 2.94 -2.07 11.51
N PRO A 3 2.95 -1.39 10.36
CA PRO A 3 3.47 -1.95 9.11
C PRO A 3 4.89 -2.50 9.30
N ASN A 4 5.15 -3.71 8.81
CA ASN A 4 6.50 -4.22 8.66
C ASN A 4 7.03 -3.83 7.28
N CYS A 5 7.80 -2.74 7.23
CA CYS A 5 8.38 -2.22 5.98
C CYS A 5 9.45 -3.13 5.35
N ASN A 6 9.80 -4.27 5.97
CA ASN A 6 10.79 -5.22 5.47
C ASN A 6 10.18 -6.59 5.07
N ALA A 7 8.85 -6.68 4.97
CA ALA A 7 8.15 -7.89 4.56
C ALA A 7 7.52 -7.73 3.15
N PRO A 8 7.21 -8.85 2.45
CA PRO A 8 6.42 -8.83 1.23
C PRO A 8 5.12 -8.03 1.40
N GLY A 9 4.78 -7.27 0.36
CA GLY A 9 3.62 -6.36 0.37
C GLY A 9 3.90 -5.02 1.06
N ALA A 10 5.13 -4.70 1.46
CA ALA A 10 5.45 -3.38 2.00
C ALA A 10 5.49 -2.30 0.91
N ALA A 11 5.01 -1.10 1.24
CA ALA A 11 5.23 0.15 0.51
C ALA A 11 5.48 1.26 1.54
N CYS A 12 6.76 1.58 1.77
CA CYS A 12 7.20 2.54 2.80
C CYS A 12 8.30 3.44 2.24
N LEU A 13 8.74 4.44 3.00
CA LEU A 13 9.83 5.36 2.59
C LEU A 13 9.47 6.12 1.28
N ASP A 14 10.39 6.26 0.34
CA ASP A 14 10.33 7.23 -0.78
C ASP A 14 10.06 6.68 -2.22
N PRO A 15 8.91 6.03 -2.47
CA PRO A 15 8.46 4.81 -1.83
C PRO A 15 9.23 3.59 -2.35
N ARG A 16 9.75 2.82 -1.40
CA ARG A 16 10.30 1.48 -1.55
C ARG A 16 9.19 0.45 -1.42
N PHE A 17 9.12 -0.47 -2.36
CA PHE A 17 8.19 -1.60 -2.37
C PHE A 17 8.92 -2.92 -2.15
N ILE A 18 8.22 -3.89 -1.59
CA ILE A 18 8.64 -5.30 -1.56
C ILE A 18 7.52 -6.12 -2.20
N GLY A 19 7.80 -6.75 -3.33
CA GLY A 19 6.84 -7.54 -4.08
C GLY A 19 6.35 -8.77 -3.32
N GLY A 20 5.30 -9.42 -3.84
CA GLY A 20 4.86 -10.73 -3.36
C GLY A 20 5.93 -11.82 -3.50
N ASP A 21 6.85 -11.64 -4.44
CA ASP A 21 8.08 -12.42 -4.64
C ASP A 21 9.19 -12.12 -3.62
N GLY A 22 8.99 -11.17 -2.71
CA GLY A 22 9.97 -10.74 -1.71
C GLY A 22 11.08 -9.83 -2.24
N ILE A 23 11.01 -9.41 -3.51
CA ILE A 23 12.05 -8.59 -4.14
C ILE A 23 11.76 -7.10 -3.89
N VAL A 24 12.80 -6.38 -3.47
CA VAL A 24 12.75 -4.93 -3.26
C VAL A 24 12.79 -4.21 -4.61
N PHE A 25 11.91 -3.23 -4.81
CA PHE A 25 11.94 -2.33 -5.96
C PHE A 25 11.42 -0.94 -5.61
N TYR A 26 11.70 0.05 -6.48
CA TYR A 26 11.27 1.43 -6.30
C TYR A 26 10.35 1.84 -7.43
N PHE A 27 9.25 2.52 -7.08
CA PHE A 27 8.35 3.14 -8.03
C PHE A 27 8.12 4.58 -7.58
N HIS A 28 8.71 5.54 -8.30
CA HIS A 28 8.65 6.93 -7.87
C HIS A 28 7.33 7.60 -8.25
N GLY A 29 6.61 7.12 -9.27
CA GLY A 29 5.42 7.80 -9.75
C GLY A 29 5.72 9.28 -10.05
N LYS A 30 4.83 10.17 -9.58
CA LYS A 30 4.97 11.63 -9.74
C LYS A 30 4.20 12.38 -8.65
N SER A 31 4.71 13.54 -8.24
CA SER A 31 4.02 14.38 -7.24
C SER A 31 2.65 14.84 -7.74
N ASN A 32 1.66 14.80 -6.85
CA ASN A 32 0.26 15.15 -7.10
C ASN A 32 -0.44 14.28 -8.16
N GLU A 33 -0.01 13.02 -8.31
CA GLU A 33 -0.65 12.07 -9.21
C GLU A 33 -1.10 10.80 -8.46
N HIS A 34 -1.96 10.01 -9.11
CA HIS A 34 -2.53 8.79 -8.56
C HIS A 34 -2.10 7.59 -9.40
N PHE A 35 -1.76 6.49 -8.72
CA PHE A 35 -1.33 5.26 -9.38
C PHE A 35 -2.01 4.04 -8.76
N SER A 36 -2.40 3.11 -9.63
CA SER A 36 -2.91 1.79 -9.27
C SER A 36 -1.80 0.94 -8.64
N LEU A 37 -1.90 0.72 -7.33
CA LEU A 37 -1.01 -0.17 -6.59
C LEU A 37 -1.43 -1.62 -6.78
N VAL A 38 -2.74 -1.87 -6.77
CA VAL A 38 -3.38 -3.18 -6.99
C VAL A 38 -4.62 -2.98 -7.84
N SER A 39 -4.82 -3.83 -8.84
CA SER A 39 -6.02 -3.86 -9.67
C SER A 39 -6.39 -5.30 -10.02
N ASP A 40 -7.45 -5.78 -9.39
CA ASP A 40 -8.01 -7.11 -9.58
C ASP A 40 -9.52 -6.96 -9.90
N PRO A 41 -10.20 -7.96 -10.50
CA PRO A 41 -11.61 -7.82 -10.88
C PRO A 41 -12.54 -7.32 -9.77
N ASN A 42 -12.28 -7.68 -8.51
CA ASN A 42 -13.09 -7.35 -7.33
C ASN A 42 -12.43 -6.32 -6.37
N LEU A 43 -11.19 -5.89 -6.64
CA LEU A 43 -10.43 -4.99 -5.77
C LEU A 43 -9.60 -4.00 -6.60
N GLN A 44 -9.76 -2.71 -6.33
CA GLN A 44 -8.84 -1.68 -6.79
C GLN A 44 -8.23 -0.99 -5.57
N ILE A 45 -6.91 -0.85 -5.53
CA ILE A 45 -6.20 -0.02 -4.55
C ILE A 45 -5.31 0.97 -5.30
N ASN A 46 -5.58 2.26 -5.11
CA ASN A 46 -4.78 3.34 -5.66
C ASN A 46 -3.99 4.04 -4.56
N GLY A 47 -2.83 4.59 -4.90
CA GLY A 47 -2.06 5.49 -4.05
C GLY A 47 -2.04 6.91 -4.62
N ARG A 48 -2.21 7.92 -3.77
CA ARG A 48 -1.92 9.32 -4.07
C ARG A 48 -0.48 9.62 -3.69
N PHE A 49 0.31 10.08 -4.66
CA PHE A 49 1.71 10.40 -4.45
C PHE A 49 1.84 11.90 -4.20
N ILE A 50 2.47 12.27 -3.09
CA ILE A 50 3.00 13.61 -2.85
C ILE A 50 4.49 13.61 -3.15
N GLY A 51 5.08 14.78 -3.28
CA GLY A 51 6.49 14.86 -3.57
C GLY A 51 6.98 16.28 -3.80
N LEU A 52 8.29 16.40 -3.88
CA LEU A 52 8.99 17.66 -4.09
C LEU A 52 10.16 17.44 -5.06
N ARG A 53 10.52 18.49 -5.79
CA ARG A 53 11.65 18.46 -6.72
C ARG A 53 12.64 19.57 -6.38
N PRO A 54 13.74 19.25 -5.69
CA PRO A 54 14.84 20.16 -5.47
C PRO A 54 15.42 20.68 -6.79
N ALA A 55 15.95 21.90 -6.77
CA ALA A 55 16.61 22.49 -7.93
C ALA A 55 17.74 21.58 -8.44
N GLY A 56 17.80 21.39 -9.76
CA GLY A 56 18.81 20.55 -10.41
C GLY A 56 18.49 19.05 -10.47
N ARG A 57 17.38 18.58 -9.89
CA ARG A 57 16.92 17.19 -10.06
C ARG A 57 15.99 17.04 -11.26
N THR A 58 16.09 15.90 -11.94
CA THR A 58 15.24 15.54 -13.08
C THR A 58 13.96 14.79 -12.67
N ARG A 59 13.88 14.32 -11.43
CA ARG A 59 12.76 13.55 -10.88
C ARG A 59 12.37 14.05 -9.49
N ASP A 60 11.11 13.85 -9.15
CA ASP A 60 10.56 14.14 -7.83
C ASP A 60 11.08 13.10 -6.82
N TYR A 61 11.32 13.53 -5.59
CA TYR A 61 11.16 12.65 -4.45
C TYR A 61 9.67 12.52 -4.15
N THR A 62 9.22 11.32 -3.84
CA THR A 62 7.79 11.06 -3.66
C THR A 62 7.52 10.13 -2.48
N TRP A 63 6.31 10.26 -1.94
CA TRP A 63 5.78 9.44 -0.87
C TRP A 63 4.29 9.17 -1.10
N ILE A 64 3.76 8.09 -0.55
CA ILE A 64 2.33 7.79 -0.63
C ILE A 64 1.61 8.53 0.49
N GLN A 65 0.79 9.52 0.16
CA GLN A 65 0.02 10.30 1.14
C GLN A 65 -1.33 9.66 1.47
N ALA A 66 -1.96 9.03 0.48
CA ALA A 66 -3.29 8.48 0.63
C ALA A 66 -3.43 7.18 -0.15
N ILE A 67 -4.33 6.32 0.32
CA ILE A 67 -4.81 5.17 -0.44
C ILE A 67 -6.32 5.28 -0.65
N GLY A 68 -6.77 4.83 -1.81
CA GLY A 68 -8.18 4.63 -2.15
C GLY A 68 -8.41 3.16 -2.41
N VAL A 69 -9.49 2.62 -1.86
CA VAL A 69 -9.92 1.23 -2.05
C VAL A 69 -11.28 1.26 -2.70
N LEU A 70 -11.44 0.57 -3.83
CA LEU A 70 -12.73 0.31 -4.45
C LEU A 70 -13.01 -1.19 -4.40
N SER A 71 -14.20 -1.55 -3.92
CA SER A 71 -14.66 -2.94 -3.88
C SER A 71 -16.17 -2.97 -4.15
N GLY A 72 -16.57 -3.64 -5.23
CA GLY A 72 -17.94 -3.56 -5.74
C GLY A 72 -18.31 -2.11 -6.10
N SER A 73 -19.41 -1.61 -5.53
CA SER A 73 -19.85 -0.22 -5.63
C SER A 73 -19.25 0.70 -4.56
N GLU A 74 -18.60 0.13 -3.55
CA GLU A 74 -18.17 0.85 -2.36
C GLU A 74 -16.77 1.44 -2.55
N THR A 75 -16.57 2.60 -1.95
CA THR A 75 -15.30 3.31 -1.97
C THR A 75 -14.87 3.69 -0.56
N PHE A 76 -13.62 3.43 -0.24
CA PHE A 76 -13.00 3.83 1.01
C PHE A 76 -11.71 4.60 0.70
N SER A 77 -11.39 5.61 1.49
CA SER A 77 -10.08 6.26 1.40
C SER A 77 -9.52 6.59 2.77
N LEU A 78 -8.20 6.58 2.84
CA LEU A 78 -7.41 6.91 4.01
C LEU A 78 -6.25 7.81 3.58
N GLU A 79 -6.05 8.93 4.27
CA GLU A 79 -5.00 9.89 3.96
C GLU A 79 -4.27 10.39 5.20
N ALA A 80 -2.97 10.69 5.03
CA ALA A 80 -2.18 11.47 5.96
C ALA A 80 -2.50 12.97 5.78
N LYS A 81 -2.92 13.61 6.86
CA LYS A 81 -3.15 15.06 6.92
C LYS A 81 -1.81 15.79 6.78
N ARG A 82 -1.81 16.84 5.95
CA ARG A 82 -0.67 17.75 5.84
C ARG A 82 -0.40 18.41 7.21
N ALA A 83 0.85 18.46 7.62
CA ALA A 83 1.29 19.10 8.84
C ALA A 83 2.59 19.88 8.58
N ALA A 84 2.71 21.09 9.12
CA ALA A 84 3.93 21.88 8.99
C ALA A 84 5.07 21.29 9.83
N THR A 85 4.75 20.89 11.05
CA THR A 85 5.65 20.21 11.98
C THR A 85 5.01 18.92 12.44
N TRP A 86 5.81 17.87 12.56
CA TRP A 86 5.34 16.62 13.12
C TRP A 86 5.08 16.75 14.62
N ASP A 87 3.94 16.22 15.05
CA ASP A 87 3.57 16.07 16.45
C ASP A 87 2.77 14.78 16.59
N GLU A 88 3.31 13.83 17.34
CA GLU A 88 2.72 12.50 17.53
C GLU A 88 1.44 12.51 18.39
N GLU A 89 1.21 13.60 19.13
CA GLU A 89 0.00 13.78 19.94
C GLU A 89 -1.23 14.16 19.12
N PHE A 90 -1.06 14.53 17.85
CA PHE A 90 -2.17 14.73 16.93
C PHE A 90 -2.40 13.47 16.10
N ASP A 91 -3.68 13.11 15.93
CA ASP A 91 -4.03 12.11 14.93
C ASP A 91 -3.94 12.75 13.55
N HIS A 92 -3.04 12.27 12.70
CA HIS A 92 -2.81 12.72 11.33
C HIS A 92 -3.57 11.89 10.31
N LEU A 93 -4.46 10.99 10.73
CA LEU A 93 -5.29 10.22 9.82
C LEU A 93 -6.60 10.95 9.47
N ARG A 94 -7.05 10.77 8.24
CA ARG A 94 -8.40 11.11 7.80
C ARG A 94 -8.96 9.98 6.94
N PHE A 95 -10.24 9.70 7.12
CA PHE A 95 -10.93 8.59 6.48
C PHE A 95 -12.17 9.07 5.75
N SER A 96 -12.52 8.41 4.65
CA SER A 96 -13.80 8.59 3.99
C SER A 96 -14.38 7.27 3.52
N TYR A 97 -15.70 7.16 3.51
CA TYR A 97 -16.43 6.04 2.95
C TYR A 97 -17.57 6.55 2.07
N ASN A 98 -17.65 6.10 0.83
CA ASN A 98 -18.61 6.55 -0.19
C ASN A 98 -18.70 8.09 -0.31
N GLY A 99 -17.54 8.74 -0.31
CA GLY A 99 -17.43 10.20 -0.40
C GLY A 99 -17.74 10.95 0.90
N ASN A 100 -18.23 10.28 1.95
CA ASN A 100 -18.51 10.89 3.25
C ASN A 100 -17.31 10.73 4.20
N VAL A 101 -16.97 11.79 4.92
CA VAL A 101 -15.95 11.72 5.98
C VAL A 101 -16.49 10.85 7.12
N ILE A 102 -15.71 9.86 7.55
CA ILE A 102 -16.04 9.01 8.70
C ILE A 102 -15.06 9.28 9.85
N VAL A 103 -15.51 8.98 11.06
CA VAL A 103 -14.69 9.11 12.27
C VAL A 103 -14.42 7.71 12.82
N VAL A 104 -13.14 7.35 12.88
CA VAL A 104 -12.66 6.24 13.70
C VAL A 104 -12.16 6.87 15.00
N PRO A 105 -12.74 6.56 16.17
CA PRO A 105 -12.31 7.14 17.44
C PRO A 105 -10.80 7.00 17.65
N GLU A 106 -10.23 7.88 18.46
CA GLU A 106 -8.86 7.72 18.95
C GLU A 106 -8.84 6.67 20.07
N GLY A 107 -7.70 6.00 20.23
CA GLY A 107 -7.49 4.98 21.26
C GLY A 107 -7.32 3.58 20.68
N HIS A 108 -6.39 2.83 21.26
CA HIS A 108 -6.09 1.46 20.86
C HIS A 108 -7.34 0.56 20.83
N LEU A 109 -7.48 -0.23 19.75
CA LEU A 109 -8.61 -1.14 19.46
C LEU A 109 -9.97 -0.48 19.21
N SER A 110 -10.05 0.85 19.20
CA SER A 110 -11.25 1.50 18.65
C SER A 110 -11.37 1.18 17.17
N SER A 111 -12.60 0.99 16.70
CA SER A 111 -12.84 0.52 15.36
C SER A 111 -14.09 1.13 14.74
N TRP A 112 -14.12 1.06 13.42
CA TRP A 112 -15.27 1.38 12.60
C TRP A 112 -15.48 0.25 11.61
N LYS A 113 -16.74 -0.03 11.28
CA LYS A 113 -17.14 -1.05 10.31
C LYS A 113 -18.06 -0.43 9.27
N SER A 114 -17.84 -0.78 8.00
CA SER A 114 -18.71 -0.32 6.93
C SER A 114 -20.10 -0.94 7.06
N PRO A 115 -21.17 -0.19 6.72
CA PRO A 115 -22.52 -0.74 6.77
C PRO A 115 -22.79 -1.81 5.70
N GLU A 116 -22.14 -1.73 4.54
CA GLU A 116 -22.49 -2.54 3.35
C GLU A 116 -21.48 -3.63 2.97
N SER A 117 -20.19 -3.48 3.31
CA SER A 117 -19.09 -4.29 2.73
C SER A 117 -18.25 -5.06 3.76
N ASP A 118 -18.66 -5.06 5.04
CA ASP A 118 -17.93 -5.63 6.16
C ASP A 118 -16.45 -5.16 6.31
N LEU A 119 -16.05 -4.12 5.59
CA LEU A 119 -14.75 -3.46 5.70
C LEU A 119 -14.61 -2.91 7.11
N THR A 120 -13.53 -3.25 7.79
CA THR A 120 -13.24 -2.71 9.12
C THR A 120 -11.98 -1.84 9.10
N VAL A 121 -11.98 -0.82 9.95
CA VAL A 121 -10.82 0.00 10.27
C VAL A 121 -10.64 -0.06 11.77
N GLU A 122 -9.52 -0.59 12.24
CA GLU A 122 -9.21 -0.74 13.65
C GLU A 122 -7.92 0.01 14.00
N ARG A 123 -7.94 0.82 15.07
CA ARG A 123 -6.76 1.48 15.60
C ARG A 123 -5.81 0.46 16.20
N THR A 124 -4.56 0.47 15.74
CA THR A 124 -3.51 -0.43 16.23
C THR A 124 -2.54 0.23 17.21
N SER A 125 -2.78 1.51 17.48
CA SER A 125 -2.15 2.41 18.45
C SER A 125 -3.18 3.49 18.81
N ASP A 126 -2.89 4.38 19.75
CA ASP A 126 -3.84 5.44 20.14
C ASP A 126 -4.13 6.42 19.00
N LYS A 127 -3.13 6.76 18.19
CA LYS A 127 -3.20 7.66 17.03
C LYS A 127 -2.32 7.15 15.89
N ASN A 128 -2.51 7.66 14.68
CA ASN A 128 -1.59 7.51 13.53
C ASN A 128 -1.35 6.08 12.99
N SER A 129 -1.90 5.03 13.60
CA SER A 129 -1.78 3.66 13.10
C SER A 129 -3.13 2.93 13.07
N VAL A 130 -3.42 2.27 11.95
CA VAL A 130 -4.63 1.46 11.77
C VAL A 130 -4.34 0.16 11.02
N LEU A 131 -5.25 -0.79 11.17
CA LEU A 131 -5.41 -1.95 10.32
C LEU A 131 -6.73 -1.80 9.57
N VAL A 132 -6.67 -1.84 8.24
CA VAL A 132 -7.86 -1.92 7.39
C VAL A 132 -8.01 -3.38 6.97
N THR A 133 -9.18 -3.97 7.22
CA THR A 133 -9.47 -5.36 6.84
C THR A 133 -10.57 -5.40 5.79
N LEU A 134 -10.26 -6.04 4.67
CA LEU A 134 -11.18 -6.41 3.60
C LEU A 134 -11.40 -7.93 3.71
N PRO A 135 -12.56 -8.38 4.21
CA PRO A 135 -12.81 -9.80 4.46
C PRO A 135 -12.46 -10.67 3.27
N ASP A 136 -11.76 -11.77 3.52
CA ASP A 136 -11.29 -12.78 2.54
C ASP A 136 -10.41 -12.25 1.39
N ILE A 137 -10.11 -10.96 1.34
CA ILE A 137 -9.37 -10.32 0.25
C ILE A 137 -7.99 -9.87 0.72
N ALA A 138 -7.94 -8.97 1.73
CA ALA A 138 -6.69 -8.38 2.17
C ALA A 138 -6.77 -7.71 3.55
N GLU A 139 -5.61 -7.56 4.18
CA GLU A 139 -5.35 -6.68 5.31
C GLU A 139 -4.32 -5.63 4.93
N ILE A 140 -4.52 -4.39 5.37
CA ILE A 140 -3.63 -3.26 5.11
C ILE A 140 -3.26 -2.63 6.44
N SER A 141 -2.04 -2.87 6.90
CA SER A 141 -1.49 -2.13 8.03
C SER A 141 -1.01 -0.78 7.55
N VAL A 142 -1.38 0.29 8.26
CA VAL A 142 -1.03 1.67 7.92
C VAL A 142 -0.45 2.38 9.12
N ASN A 143 0.60 3.17 8.89
CA ASN A 143 1.18 4.08 9.87
C ASN A 143 1.52 5.41 9.21
N VAL A 144 1.18 6.53 9.85
CA VAL A 144 1.55 7.87 9.37
C VAL A 144 2.90 8.24 9.99
N VAL A 145 3.82 8.71 9.15
CA VAL A 145 5.15 9.19 9.56
C VAL A 145 5.51 10.48 8.83
N PRO A 146 6.33 11.35 9.42
CA PRO A 146 6.90 12.50 8.72
C PRO A 146 8.18 12.08 7.96
N VAL A 147 8.68 12.95 7.09
CA VAL A 147 10.09 12.93 6.73
C VAL A 147 10.88 13.55 7.88
N THR A 148 11.80 12.81 8.49
CA THR A 148 12.57 13.33 9.62
C THR A 148 13.71 14.23 9.14
N ARG A 149 14.26 15.05 10.05
CA ARG A 149 15.46 15.86 9.76
C ARG A 149 16.66 15.00 9.39
N GLU A 150 16.75 13.79 9.95
CA GLU A 150 17.84 12.87 9.64
C GLU A 150 17.67 12.27 8.25
N ASP A 151 16.46 11.88 7.86
CA ASP A 151 16.16 11.43 6.50
C ASP A 151 16.47 12.52 5.48
N ASP A 152 15.99 13.76 5.76
CA ASP A 152 16.26 14.92 4.92
C ASP A 152 17.77 15.19 4.76
N ARG A 153 18.53 15.05 5.84
CA ARG A 153 20.00 15.22 5.83
C ARG A 153 20.70 14.12 5.04
N ILE A 154 20.30 12.86 5.21
CA ILE A 154 20.92 11.70 4.55
C ILE A 154 20.63 11.72 3.04
N HIS A 155 19.39 12.00 2.67
CA HIS A 155 18.92 11.92 1.28
C HIS A 155 18.93 13.26 0.54
N ASN A 156 19.23 14.35 1.26
CA ASN A 156 19.20 15.72 0.77
C ASN A 156 17.85 16.03 0.09
N TYR A 157 16.74 15.73 0.78
CA TYR A 157 15.40 15.96 0.25
C TYR A 157 15.12 17.46 0.12
N GLN A 158 15.72 18.31 0.96
CA GLN A 158 15.46 19.75 1.05
C GLN A 158 14.01 20.02 1.45
N ILE A 159 13.55 19.33 2.50
CA ILE A 159 12.19 19.52 3.06
C ILE A 159 12.01 20.99 3.50
N PRO A 160 10.97 21.69 3.03
CA PRO A 160 10.69 23.06 3.44
C PRO A 160 10.19 23.11 4.89
N SER A 161 10.35 24.26 5.55
CA SER A 161 9.99 24.41 6.97
C SER A 161 8.49 24.45 7.25
N ASP A 162 7.65 24.58 6.23
CA ASP A 162 6.19 24.68 6.33
C ASP A 162 5.45 23.37 6.02
N ASP A 163 6.17 22.27 5.80
CA ASP A 163 5.60 20.94 5.55
C ASP A 163 6.57 19.83 5.98
N CYS A 164 6.13 18.94 6.86
CA CYS A 164 6.92 17.78 7.27
C CYS A 164 6.72 16.55 6.36
N PHE A 165 5.96 16.68 5.27
CA PHE A 165 5.67 15.61 4.31
C PHE A 165 5.13 14.35 5.00
N ALA A 166 4.11 14.52 5.85
CA ALA A 166 3.43 13.39 6.48
C ALA A 166 2.87 12.42 5.41
N HIS A 167 3.24 11.15 5.52
CA HIS A 167 2.94 10.12 4.52
C HIS A 167 2.69 8.76 5.17
N LEU A 168 2.25 7.80 4.37
CA LEU A 168 1.86 6.47 4.79
C LEU A 168 3.01 5.48 4.59
N GLU A 169 3.31 4.76 5.65
CA GLU A 169 3.92 3.44 5.58
C GLU A 169 2.80 2.40 5.48
N LEU A 170 2.89 1.52 4.49
CA LEU A 170 1.88 0.53 4.18
C LEU A 170 2.47 -0.87 4.21
N GLN A 171 1.70 -1.82 4.72
CA GLN A 171 1.97 -3.24 4.53
C GLN A 171 0.68 -3.94 4.14
N PHE A 172 0.68 -4.48 2.93
CA PHE A 172 -0.42 -5.27 2.39
C PHE A 172 -0.20 -6.75 2.65
N LYS A 173 -1.24 -7.42 3.12
CA LYS A 173 -1.30 -8.89 3.21
C LYS A 173 -2.53 -9.34 2.46
N PHE A 174 -2.33 -10.01 1.33
CA PHE A 174 -3.41 -10.47 0.47
C PHE A 174 -3.76 -11.92 0.77
N TYR A 175 -5.03 -12.27 0.57
CA TYR A 175 -5.57 -13.62 0.78
C TYR A 175 -6.36 -14.14 -0.43
N GLY A 176 -6.90 -13.23 -1.25
CA GLY A 176 -7.84 -13.58 -2.32
C GLY A 176 -7.63 -12.80 -3.61
N LEU A 177 -6.38 -12.64 -4.05
CA LEU A 177 -6.10 -12.08 -5.39
C LEU A 177 -6.24 -13.15 -6.46
N SER A 178 -6.71 -12.74 -7.64
CA SER A 178 -6.76 -13.56 -8.84
C SER A 178 -5.36 -13.72 -9.45
N SER A 179 -5.19 -14.74 -10.29
CA SER A 179 -3.98 -14.94 -11.09
C SER A 179 -3.69 -13.82 -12.10
N LYS A 180 -4.62 -12.88 -12.31
CA LYS A 180 -4.53 -11.78 -13.29
C LYS A 180 -4.41 -10.41 -12.64
N VAL A 181 -4.14 -10.36 -11.33
CA VAL A 181 -3.98 -9.12 -10.58
C VAL A 181 -2.90 -8.23 -11.19
N GLU A 182 -3.23 -6.96 -11.43
CA GLU A 182 -2.33 -5.94 -11.97
C GLU A 182 -2.02 -4.86 -10.93
N GLY A 183 -1.24 -3.85 -11.35
CA GLY A 183 -0.85 -2.72 -10.51
C GLY A 183 0.64 -2.75 -10.19
N VAL A 184 1.15 -1.65 -9.64
CA VAL A 184 2.58 -1.48 -9.30
C VAL A 184 3.07 -2.62 -8.40
N LEU A 185 2.30 -2.92 -7.34
CA LEU A 185 2.56 -4.00 -6.39
C LEU A 185 1.82 -5.28 -6.79
N GLY A 186 0.54 -5.17 -7.19
CA GLY A 186 -0.32 -6.32 -7.47
C GLY A 186 0.26 -7.31 -8.46
N ARG A 187 0.86 -6.84 -9.57
CA ARG A 187 1.47 -7.72 -10.58
C ARG A 187 2.54 -8.68 -10.03
N THR A 188 3.20 -8.31 -8.93
CA THR A 188 4.25 -9.13 -8.30
C THR A 188 3.70 -10.39 -7.62
N TYR A 189 2.37 -10.50 -7.51
CA TYR A 189 1.66 -11.66 -6.98
C TYR A 189 1.15 -12.60 -8.09
N GLN A 190 1.36 -12.27 -9.37
CA GLN A 190 1.03 -13.19 -10.47
C GLN A 190 2.02 -14.38 -10.49
N PRO A 191 1.57 -15.62 -10.77
CA PRO A 191 2.43 -16.81 -10.76
C PRO A 191 3.58 -16.79 -11.76
N ASP A 192 3.37 -16.14 -12.90
CA ASP A 192 4.30 -16.05 -14.02
C ASP A 192 5.04 -14.70 -14.05
N PHE A 193 4.89 -13.88 -13.00
CA PHE A 193 5.60 -12.62 -12.90
C PHE A 193 7.10 -12.84 -12.83
N MET A 194 7.81 -12.30 -13.82
CA MET A 194 9.27 -12.21 -13.80
C MET A 194 9.67 -10.79 -13.43
N ASN A 195 10.30 -10.65 -12.26
CA ASN A 195 10.68 -9.34 -11.76
C ASN A 195 11.79 -8.71 -12.62
N PRO A 196 11.56 -7.54 -13.24
CA PRO A 196 12.58 -6.87 -14.04
C PRO A 196 13.66 -6.19 -13.18
N ALA A 197 13.46 -6.08 -11.86
CA ALA A 197 14.45 -5.55 -10.93
C ALA A 197 15.71 -6.41 -10.95
N LYS A 198 16.83 -5.81 -11.35
CA LYS A 198 18.11 -6.52 -11.45
C LYS A 198 18.67 -6.83 -10.05
N PRO A 199 18.90 -8.11 -9.71
CA PRO A 199 19.55 -8.49 -8.46
C PRO A 199 20.90 -7.77 -8.31
N GLY A 200 21.20 -7.28 -7.10
CA GLY A 200 22.45 -6.55 -6.80
C GLY A 200 22.45 -5.06 -7.15
N THR A 201 21.38 -4.52 -7.75
CA THR A 201 21.22 -3.07 -7.91
C THR A 201 20.70 -2.47 -6.60
N ALA A 202 21.37 -1.45 -6.06
CA ALA A 202 21.02 -0.86 -4.76
C ALA A 202 19.61 -0.24 -4.73
N MET A 203 19.11 0.26 -5.86
CA MET A 203 17.76 0.82 -6.02
C MET A 203 17.21 0.49 -7.41
N PRO A 204 16.61 -0.70 -7.60
CA PRO A 204 16.05 -1.07 -8.89
C PRO A 204 14.72 -0.33 -9.08
N ILE A 205 14.75 0.72 -9.90
CA ILE A 205 13.57 1.51 -10.23
C ILE A 205 12.80 0.78 -11.34
N VAL A 206 11.52 0.53 -11.11
CA VAL A 206 10.64 -0.07 -12.10
C VAL A 206 9.65 0.99 -12.59
N GLY A 207 9.63 1.21 -13.91
CA GLY A 207 8.69 2.14 -14.53
C GLY A 207 7.30 1.54 -14.74
N GLY A 208 6.48 2.27 -15.51
CA GLY A 208 5.09 1.92 -15.81
C GLY A 208 4.10 2.97 -15.31
N GLU A 209 4.58 4.18 -15.06
CA GLU A 209 3.79 5.33 -14.63
C GLU A 209 2.61 5.56 -15.58
N ASP A 210 2.84 5.49 -16.89
CA ASP A 210 1.82 5.59 -17.95
C ASP A 210 0.75 4.49 -17.87
N LYS A 211 1.15 3.28 -17.46
CA LYS A 211 0.26 2.10 -17.36
C LYS A 211 -0.66 2.16 -16.16
N TYR A 212 -0.12 2.60 -15.03
CA TYR A 212 -0.79 2.53 -13.72
C TYR A 212 -1.45 3.84 -13.30
N ARG A 213 -1.25 4.95 -14.01
CA ARG A 213 -1.86 6.24 -13.69
C ARG A 213 -3.39 6.17 -13.72
N THR A 214 -4.04 6.66 -12.68
CA THR A 214 -5.50 6.86 -12.62
C THR A 214 -5.81 8.36 -12.61
N SER A 215 -7.02 8.75 -13.03
CA SER A 215 -7.42 10.16 -12.99
C SER A 215 -7.65 10.67 -11.56
N SER A 216 -8.07 9.80 -10.65
CA SER A 216 -8.28 10.12 -9.24
C SER A 216 -7.96 8.95 -8.32
N LEU A 217 -7.98 9.21 -7.01
CA LEU A 217 -7.78 8.19 -5.98
C LEU A 217 -8.88 7.11 -6.00
N LEU A 218 -10.10 7.45 -6.41
CA LEU A 218 -11.28 6.57 -6.37
C LEU A 218 -11.80 6.21 -7.77
N THR A 219 -10.91 6.12 -8.76
CA THR A 219 -11.23 5.63 -10.13
C THR A 219 -10.35 4.45 -10.52
N ALA A 220 -10.81 3.64 -11.48
CA ALA A 220 -10.09 2.48 -12.00
C ALA A 220 -9.83 2.61 -13.52
N ASP A 221 -9.50 3.81 -13.97
CA ASP A 221 -9.35 4.18 -15.39
C ASP A 221 -7.91 4.11 -15.92
N CYS A 222 -7.04 3.33 -15.26
CA CYS A 222 -5.68 3.10 -15.73
C CYS A 222 -5.62 2.11 -16.90
N TYR A 223 -4.58 2.19 -17.72
CA TYR A 223 -4.45 1.39 -18.95
C TYR A 223 -4.48 -0.13 -18.70
N THR A 224 -3.92 -0.57 -17.57
CA THR A 224 -3.86 -2.00 -17.22
C THR A 224 -4.86 -2.41 -16.15
N CYS A 225 -5.71 -1.49 -15.69
CA CYS A 225 -6.67 -1.76 -14.61
C CYS A 225 -7.64 -2.89 -15.01
N LYS A 226 -7.90 -3.79 -14.06
CA LYS A 226 -8.76 -4.97 -14.22
C LYS A 226 -10.07 -4.88 -13.44
N PHE A 227 -10.17 -3.92 -12.54
CA PHE A 227 -11.33 -3.74 -11.67
C PHE A 227 -12.62 -3.55 -12.46
N SER A 228 -13.66 -4.27 -12.05
CA SER A 228 -14.98 -4.18 -12.66
C SER A 228 -16.05 -4.31 -11.58
N PRO A 229 -16.74 -3.21 -11.22
CA PRO A 229 -17.80 -3.22 -10.20
C PRO A 229 -18.87 -4.29 -10.44
N ALA A 230 -19.22 -4.53 -11.71
CA ALA A 230 -20.24 -5.48 -12.12
C ALA A 230 -19.83 -6.96 -11.95
N ARG A 231 -18.53 -7.27 -11.84
CA ARG A 231 -18.05 -8.65 -11.67
C ARG A 231 -17.88 -9.06 -10.21
N ALA A 232 -17.93 -8.11 -9.28
CA ALA A 232 -17.82 -8.40 -7.86
C ALA A 232 -18.99 -9.26 -7.33
N SER A 233 -20.16 -9.22 -7.98
CA SER A 233 -21.33 -10.05 -7.63
C SER A 233 -21.35 -11.44 -8.27
N ASP A 234 -20.59 -11.67 -9.34
CA ASP A 234 -20.79 -12.85 -10.23
C ASP A 234 -19.60 -13.82 -10.29
N GLN A 235 -18.49 -13.57 -9.59
CA GLN A 235 -17.32 -14.45 -9.65
C GLN A 235 -16.73 -14.76 -8.27
N ARG A 236 -17.18 -15.87 -7.67
CA ARG A 236 -16.24 -16.76 -6.96
C ARG A 236 -15.39 -17.44 -8.03
N ASP A 237 -14.37 -16.76 -8.53
CA ASP A 237 -13.40 -17.40 -9.41
C ASP A 237 -12.79 -18.60 -8.66
N SER A 238 -12.78 -19.78 -9.27
CA SER A 238 -12.26 -21.02 -8.68
C SER A 238 -10.73 -21.03 -8.58
N SER A 239 -10.09 -19.86 -8.73
CA SER A 239 -8.65 -19.66 -8.82
C SER A 239 -8.13 -18.55 -7.90
N LEU A 240 -8.82 -18.34 -6.75
CA LEU A 240 -8.26 -17.55 -5.66
C LEU A 240 -6.97 -18.21 -5.18
N MET A 241 -5.88 -17.44 -5.17
CA MET A 241 -4.58 -17.90 -4.70
C MET A 241 -4.54 -17.81 -3.17
N ASP A 242 -4.25 -18.93 -2.49
CA ASP A 242 -3.98 -18.92 -1.06
C ASP A 242 -2.53 -18.45 -0.80
N TYR A 243 -2.40 -17.28 -0.18
CA TYR A 243 -1.12 -16.65 0.17
C TYR A 243 -0.73 -16.89 1.64
N SER A 244 -1.26 -17.93 2.29
CA SER A 244 -0.89 -18.30 3.65
C SER A 244 0.64 -18.38 3.83
N PRO A 245 1.22 -17.72 4.86
CA PRO A 245 2.66 -17.73 5.06
C PRO A 245 3.14 -19.16 5.34
N LEU A 246 4.10 -19.64 4.54
CA LEU A 246 4.74 -20.93 4.73
C LEU A 246 5.59 -20.90 5.99
N ASP A 247 5.20 -21.67 7.01
CA ASP A 247 5.99 -21.84 8.23
C ASP A 247 7.06 -22.92 8.01
N CYS A 248 8.29 -22.49 7.73
CA CYS A 248 9.42 -23.38 7.52
C CYS A 248 10.21 -23.52 8.84
N THR A 249 9.78 -24.46 9.69
CA THR A 249 10.54 -24.82 10.90
C THR A 249 11.71 -25.74 10.57
N SER A 250 12.92 -25.39 11.04
CA SER A 250 14.08 -26.27 10.98
C SER A 250 13.99 -27.32 12.09
N ARG A 251 13.42 -28.50 11.82
CA ARG A 251 13.59 -29.65 12.72
C ARG A 251 14.97 -30.26 12.51
N ALA A 252 15.96 -29.76 13.23
CA ALA A 252 17.29 -30.37 13.29
C ALA A 252 17.30 -31.53 14.30
N SER A 253 17.13 -32.75 13.78
CA SER A 253 17.69 -33.97 14.37
C SER A 253 18.24 -34.79 13.19
N SER A 254 19.51 -34.52 12.86
CA SER A 254 20.37 -35.23 11.90
C SER A 254 19.90 -35.35 10.44
N GLY A 255 19.67 -34.21 9.78
CA GLY A 255 19.58 -34.14 8.32
C GLY A 255 19.30 -32.72 7.84
N SER A 256 20.12 -32.19 6.92
CA SER A 256 19.92 -30.86 6.31
C SER A 256 18.73 -30.89 5.35
N GLY A 257 17.51 -30.80 5.89
CA GLY A 257 16.28 -30.67 5.12
C GLY A 257 15.39 -29.60 5.72
N ILE A 258 15.09 -28.55 4.97
CA ILE A 258 14.01 -27.61 5.30
C ILE A 258 12.72 -28.30 4.85
N VAL A 259 11.82 -28.57 5.79
CA VAL A 259 10.49 -29.09 5.49
C VAL A 259 9.52 -27.92 5.64
N CYS A 260 9.10 -27.34 4.53
CA CYS A 260 8.00 -26.38 4.52
C CYS A 260 6.70 -27.16 4.40
N ARG A 261 5.75 -26.88 5.30
CA ARG A 261 4.39 -27.44 5.23
C ARG A 261 3.43 -26.32 4.82
N ARG A 262 2.50 -26.67 3.95
CA ARG A 262 1.25 -25.93 3.77
C ARG A 262 0.30 -26.30 4.89
#